data_AF-A0A133V8H6-F1
#
_entry.id   AF-A0A133V8H6-F1
#
_cell.length_a   1.000
_cell.length_b   1.000
_cell.length_c   1.000
_cell.angle_alpha   90.00
_cell.angle_beta   90.00
_cell.angle_gamma   90.00
#
_symmetry.space_group_name_H-M   'P 1'
#
loop_
_entity.id
_entity.type
_entity.pdbx_description
1 polymer ?
#
loop_
_entity_poly.entity_id
_entity_poly.type
_entity_poly.pdbx_seq_one_letter_code
_entity_poly.pdbx_strand_id
1 'polypeptide(L)'
;LGREFNRFELSRPVSSEMIESIKEKKGISLNVGLDPKLGKYHMTACSKCYSQFLAKDAEKYGWRCKSCGGVVKKGVLDRVSELADFESPRHPDFRPDYLRIAPLSEVIALALGCSNPRSRKVRRTWNRLIEHFKDEITVLVDADLAEIEETSGPQVALIIGLFRKRQLDIDPGGGGRYGRLKVPEELIKAQRPGGQRTIAEFS
;
A
#
# COMPACT_ATOMS: atom_id res chain seq x y z
N LEU A 1 -8.38 -11.23 -7.21
CA LEU A 1 -9.60 -10.54 -7.66
C LEU A 1 -10.04 -9.63 -6.52
N GLY A 2 -10.62 -8.44 -6.76
CA GLY A 2 -11.00 -7.53 -5.67
C GLY A 2 -9.84 -6.74 -5.03
N ARG A 3 -8.78 -6.41 -5.79
CA ARG A 3 -7.71 -5.52 -5.29
C ARG A 3 -8.19 -4.07 -5.13
N GLU A 4 -9.24 -3.73 -5.86
CA GLU A 4 -10.03 -2.51 -5.72
C GLU A 4 -11.50 -2.90 -5.88
N PHE A 5 -12.37 -2.34 -5.05
CA PHE A 5 -13.81 -2.62 -5.06
C PHE A 5 -14.57 -1.50 -4.35
N ASN A 6 -15.90 -1.52 -4.50
CA ASN A 6 -16.80 -0.55 -3.88
C ASN A 6 -17.74 -1.29 -2.93
N ARG A 7 -18.01 -0.70 -1.77
CA ARG A 7 -19.09 -1.14 -0.88
C ARG A 7 -20.35 -0.38 -1.25
N PHE A 8 -21.38 -1.11 -1.65
CA PHE A 8 -22.67 -0.56 -1.98
C PHE A 8 -23.67 -0.77 -0.85
N GLU A 9 -24.52 0.23 -0.63
CA GLU A 9 -25.70 0.17 0.24
C GLU A 9 -26.94 0.20 -0.65
N LEU A 10 -27.41 -1.00 -1.03
CA LEU A 10 -28.57 -1.18 -1.92
C LEU A 10 -29.69 -1.89 -1.15
N SER A 11 -30.94 -1.58 -1.52
CA SER A 11 -32.10 -2.31 -0.99
C SER A 11 -32.14 -3.73 -1.57
N ARG A 12 -31.81 -3.87 -2.86
CA ARG A 12 -31.65 -5.16 -3.54
C ARG A 12 -30.36 -5.16 -4.37
N PRO A 13 -29.56 -6.23 -4.31
CA PRO A 13 -28.30 -6.33 -5.05
C PRO A 13 -28.54 -6.69 -6.53
N VAL A 14 -29.25 -5.82 -7.26
CA VAL A 14 -29.55 -5.96 -8.68
C VAL A 14 -28.86 -4.86 -9.49
N SER A 15 -28.54 -5.14 -10.76
CA SER A 15 -27.77 -4.23 -11.61
C SER A 15 -28.46 -2.88 -11.82
N SER A 16 -29.79 -2.85 -11.90
CA SER A 16 -30.56 -1.61 -12.04
C SER A 16 -30.35 -0.66 -10.85
N GLU A 17 -30.47 -1.17 -9.63
CA GLU A 17 -30.27 -0.39 -8.40
C GLU A 17 -28.80 0.05 -8.26
N MET A 18 -27.84 -0.81 -8.63
CA MET A 18 -26.43 -0.42 -8.66
C MET A 18 -26.16 0.74 -9.64
N ILE A 19 -26.68 0.66 -10.87
CA ILE A 19 -26.49 1.71 -11.88
C ILE A 19 -27.14 3.02 -11.42
N GLU A 20 -28.34 2.95 -10.86
CA GLU A 20 -29.05 4.11 -10.30
C GLU A 20 -28.26 4.75 -9.15
N SER A 21 -27.74 3.95 -8.22
CA SER A 21 -26.93 4.44 -7.09
C SER A 21 -25.69 5.23 -7.54
N ILE A 22 -25.04 4.80 -8.63
CA ILE A 22 -23.87 5.48 -9.21
C ILE A 22 -24.30 6.81 -9.83
N LYS A 23 -25.40 6.83 -10.59
CA LYS A 23 -25.92 8.04 -11.26
C LYS A 23 -26.36 9.10 -10.25
N GLU A 24 -27.09 8.67 -9.23
CA GLU A 24 -27.61 9.54 -8.17
C GLU A 24 -26.53 9.95 -7.15
N LYS A 25 -25.31 9.39 -7.27
CA LYS A 25 -24.19 9.62 -6.35
C LYS A 25 -24.58 9.29 -4.90
N LYS A 26 -25.43 8.28 -4.74
CA LYS A 26 -26.03 7.84 -3.47
C LYS A 26 -26.07 6.32 -3.48
N GLY A 27 -25.36 5.68 -2.56
CA GLY A 27 -25.36 4.23 -2.40
C GLY A 27 -24.01 3.55 -2.57
N ILE A 28 -22.92 4.29 -2.84
CA ILE A 28 -21.56 3.81 -2.54
C ILE A 28 -21.19 4.38 -1.18
N SER A 29 -20.92 3.53 -0.19
CA SER A 29 -20.52 3.97 1.15
C SER A 29 -19.00 3.98 1.35
N LEU A 30 -18.26 3.19 0.55
CA LEU A 30 -16.81 3.13 0.63
C LEU A 30 -16.18 2.70 -0.69
N ASN A 31 -15.10 3.38 -1.07
CA ASN A 31 -14.18 2.91 -2.11
C ASN A 31 -12.98 2.27 -1.44
N VAL A 32 -12.57 1.10 -1.89
CA VAL A 32 -11.39 0.41 -1.36
C VAL A 32 -10.44 0.14 -2.50
N GLY A 33 -9.16 0.43 -2.30
CA GLY A 33 -8.15 0.12 -3.30
C GLY A 33 -6.74 0.39 -2.83
N LEU A 34 -5.77 0.07 -3.67
CA LEU A 34 -4.36 0.12 -3.28
C LEU A 34 -3.93 1.55 -2.92
N ASP A 35 -3.04 1.71 -1.93
CA ASP A 35 -2.43 3.02 -1.70
C ASP A 35 -1.65 3.44 -2.97
N PRO A 36 -2.01 4.57 -3.61
CA PRO A 36 -1.37 5.01 -4.84
C PRO A 36 0.14 5.18 -4.71
N LYS A 37 0.65 5.44 -3.50
CA LYS A 37 2.08 5.55 -3.21
C LYS A 37 2.84 4.26 -3.51
N LEU A 38 2.20 3.10 -3.42
CA LEU A 38 2.81 1.82 -3.76
C LEU A 38 2.97 1.63 -5.29
N GLY A 39 2.31 2.45 -6.10
CA GLY A 39 2.34 2.35 -7.56
C GLY A 39 3.73 2.54 -8.16
N LYS A 40 4.04 1.78 -9.23
CA LYS A 40 5.34 1.80 -9.94
C LYS A 40 5.78 3.18 -10.45
N TYR A 41 4.82 4.05 -10.69
CA TYR A 41 5.02 5.37 -11.29
C TYR A 41 4.35 6.45 -10.44
N HIS A 42 4.22 6.27 -9.13
CA HIS A 42 3.62 7.29 -8.28
C HIS A 42 4.42 8.59 -8.32
N MET A 43 5.70 8.52 -7.96
CA MET A 43 6.65 9.64 -7.99
C MET A 43 7.38 9.72 -9.33
N THR A 44 7.72 10.95 -9.74
CA THR A 44 8.70 11.15 -10.81
C THR A 44 10.06 10.61 -10.38
N ALA A 45 10.62 9.68 -11.15
CA ALA A 45 11.89 9.05 -10.81
C ALA A 45 12.64 8.51 -12.04
N CYS A 46 13.96 8.32 -11.89
CA CYS A 46 14.77 7.67 -12.90
C CYS A 46 14.37 6.21 -13.08
N SER A 47 14.23 5.74 -14.32
CA SER A 47 13.88 4.35 -14.61
C SER A 47 15.03 3.34 -14.42
N LYS A 48 16.24 3.83 -14.12
CA LYS A 48 17.45 3.01 -13.94
C LYS A 48 17.88 2.95 -12.48
N CYS A 49 18.15 4.10 -11.85
CA CYS A 49 18.61 4.16 -10.45
C CYS A 49 17.48 4.43 -9.44
N TYR A 50 16.26 4.73 -9.91
CA TYR A 50 15.08 5.01 -9.08
C TYR A 50 15.20 6.22 -8.15
N SER A 51 16.22 7.07 -8.32
CA SER A 51 16.28 8.37 -7.66
C SER A 51 15.03 9.17 -8.01
N GLN A 52 14.38 9.73 -7.00
CA GLN A 52 13.18 10.56 -7.15
C GLN A 52 13.57 12.00 -7.51
N PHE A 53 12.70 12.67 -8.25
CA PHE A 53 12.90 14.02 -8.73
C PHE A 53 11.62 14.84 -8.53
N LEU A 54 11.77 16.14 -8.32
CA LEU A 54 10.67 17.06 -8.60
C LEU A 54 10.51 17.15 -10.12
N ALA A 55 9.27 17.16 -10.63
CA ALA A 55 9.00 17.22 -12.06
C ALA A 55 9.70 18.42 -12.74
N LYS A 56 9.66 19.59 -12.10
CA LYS A 56 10.36 20.81 -12.56
C LYS A 56 11.86 20.63 -12.76
N ASP A 57 12.52 19.82 -11.93
CA ASP A 57 13.96 19.58 -12.04
C ASP A 57 14.24 18.54 -13.14
N ALA A 58 13.38 17.53 -13.26
CA ALA A 58 13.46 16.57 -14.35
C ALA A 58 13.31 17.25 -15.73
N GLU A 59 12.42 18.24 -15.86
CA GLU A 59 12.23 19.03 -17.08
C GLU A 59 13.47 19.86 -17.42
N LYS A 60 14.04 20.59 -16.44
CA LYS A 60 15.30 21.34 -16.62
C LYS A 60 16.46 20.45 -17.09
N TYR A 61 16.47 19.18 -16.71
CA TYR A 61 17.48 18.22 -17.12
C TYR A 61 17.12 17.45 -18.40
N GLY A 62 16.09 17.87 -19.14
CA GLY A 62 15.68 17.22 -20.39
C GLY A 62 15.23 15.77 -20.16
N TRP A 63 14.65 15.47 -19.00
CA TRP A 63 14.23 14.14 -18.58
C TRP A 63 15.38 13.11 -18.52
N ARG A 64 16.60 13.57 -18.24
CA ARG A 64 17.79 12.74 -18.06
C ARG A 64 18.32 12.84 -16.63
N CYS A 65 18.55 11.69 -16.01
CA CYS A 65 19.11 11.58 -14.68
C CYS A 65 20.58 11.99 -14.68
N LYS A 66 20.93 13.00 -13.87
CA LYS A 66 22.31 13.49 -13.73
C LYS A 66 23.25 12.48 -13.05
N SER A 67 22.72 11.58 -12.24
CA SER A 67 23.53 10.57 -11.52
C SER A 67 23.93 9.38 -12.40
N CYS A 68 23.03 8.87 -13.25
CA CYS A 68 23.29 7.61 -13.97
C CYS A 68 22.99 7.64 -15.48
N GLY A 69 22.63 8.81 -16.04
CA GLY A 69 22.28 9.01 -17.45
C GLY A 69 20.93 8.38 -17.88
N GLY A 70 20.22 7.73 -16.97
CA GLY A 70 18.95 7.07 -17.24
C GLY A 70 17.81 8.05 -17.56
N VAL A 71 16.75 7.55 -18.19
CA VAL A 71 15.55 8.36 -18.47
C VAL A 71 14.78 8.59 -17.17
N VAL A 72 14.39 9.83 -16.91
CA VAL A 72 13.44 10.15 -15.84
C VAL A 72 12.03 10.00 -16.37
N LYS A 73 11.18 9.28 -15.64
CA LYS A 73 9.77 9.06 -15.99
C LYS A 73 8.91 9.93 -15.09
N LYS A 74 8.05 10.74 -15.69
CA LYS A 74 7.04 11.55 -14.98
C LYS A 74 6.14 10.63 -14.15
N GLY A 75 5.93 11.01 -12.89
CA GLY A 75 5.04 10.33 -11.97
C GLY A 75 3.57 10.68 -12.22
N VAL A 76 2.68 9.79 -11.80
CA VAL A 76 1.23 10.01 -11.83
C VAL A 76 0.85 11.16 -10.91
N LEU A 77 1.50 11.32 -9.75
CA LEU A 77 1.23 12.43 -8.83
C LEU A 77 1.51 13.78 -9.49
N ASP A 78 2.67 13.92 -10.14
CA ASP A 78 3.02 15.15 -10.86
C ASP A 78 2.06 15.39 -12.04
N ARG A 79 1.67 14.34 -12.77
CA ARG A 79 0.69 14.48 -13.86
C ARG A 79 -0.68 14.94 -13.37
N VAL A 80 -1.14 14.45 -12.22
CA VAL A 80 -2.38 14.94 -11.60
C VAL A 80 -2.22 16.40 -11.18
N SER A 81 -1.08 16.76 -10.59
CA SER A 81 -0.80 18.13 -10.14
C SER A 81 -0.76 19.14 -11.30
N GLU A 82 -0.26 18.74 -12.47
CA GLU A 82 -0.28 19.57 -13.70
C GLU A 82 -1.70 19.88 -14.20
N LEU A 83 -2.65 18.99 -13.93
CA LEU A 83 -4.04 19.10 -14.37
C LEU A 83 -4.95 19.62 -13.26
N ALA A 84 -4.40 19.89 -12.08
CA ALA A 84 -5.19 20.27 -10.92
C ALA A 84 -5.58 21.75 -11.02
N ASP A 85 -6.88 22.01 -10.89
CA ASP A 85 -7.41 23.38 -10.78
C ASP A 85 -7.25 23.95 -9.36
N PHE A 86 -6.90 23.10 -8.37
CA PHE A 86 -6.74 23.47 -6.97
C PHE A 86 -5.34 23.10 -6.47
N GLU A 87 -4.76 23.95 -5.60
CA GLU A 87 -3.46 23.68 -4.96
C GLU A 87 -3.49 22.46 -4.04
N SER A 88 -4.66 22.13 -3.49
CA SER A 88 -4.87 20.99 -2.61
C SER A 88 -6.12 20.20 -3.03
N PRO A 89 -6.17 18.87 -2.80
CA PRO A 89 -7.33 18.07 -3.13
C PRO A 89 -8.62 18.61 -2.49
N ARG A 90 -9.59 18.97 -3.31
CA ARG A 90 -10.95 19.33 -2.88
C ARG A 90 -11.91 18.22 -3.31
N HIS A 91 -12.72 17.72 -2.38
CA HIS A 91 -13.69 16.66 -2.64
C HIS A 91 -15.10 17.19 -2.41
N PRO A 92 -16.09 16.79 -3.25
CA PRO A 92 -17.48 17.15 -3.00
C PRO A 92 -18.02 16.36 -1.79
N ASP A 93 -19.01 16.92 -1.12
CA ASP A 93 -19.56 16.37 0.14
C ASP A 93 -20.14 14.96 -0.01
N PHE A 94 -20.62 14.61 -1.22
CA PHE A 94 -21.16 13.29 -1.52
C PHE A 94 -20.09 12.23 -1.83
N ARG A 95 -18.79 12.59 -1.89
CA ARG A 95 -17.73 11.64 -2.25
C ARG A 95 -17.49 10.67 -1.08
N PRO A 96 -17.67 9.36 -1.28
CA PRO A 96 -17.39 8.38 -0.23
C PRO A 96 -15.89 8.30 0.05
N ASP A 97 -15.54 7.86 1.26
CA ASP A 97 -14.15 7.66 1.65
C ASP A 97 -13.42 6.67 0.73
N TYR A 98 -12.11 6.85 0.62
CA TYR A 98 -11.21 5.91 -0.05
C TYR A 98 -10.33 5.23 0.99
N LEU A 99 -10.65 3.96 1.31
CA LEU A 99 -9.83 3.11 2.15
C LEU A 99 -8.65 2.59 1.32
N ARG A 100 -7.46 3.12 1.63
CA ARG A 100 -6.21 2.69 1.02
C ARG A 100 -5.76 1.38 1.66
N ILE A 101 -5.51 0.38 0.84
CA ILE A 101 -5.02 -0.92 1.26
C ILE A 101 -3.68 -1.28 0.62
N ALA A 102 -3.04 -2.33 1.11
CA ALA A 102 -1.92 -3.01 0.49
C ALA A 102 -2.30 -4.47 0.26
N PRO A 103 -1.70 -5.17 -0.72
CA PRO A 103 -1.95 -6.60 -0.91
C PRO A 103 -1.61 -7.37 0.38
N LEU A 104 -2.42 -8.35 0.77
CA LEU A 104 -2.17 -9.12 2.00
C LEU A 104 -0.78 -9.77 1.99
N SER A 105 -0.30 -10.20 0.81
CA SER A 105 1.06 -10.74 0.65
C SER A 105 2.17 -9.74 0.98
N GLU A 106 2.01 -8.44 0.71
CA GLU A 106 2.98 -7.40 1.09
C GLU A 106 3.00 -7.19 2.60
N VAL A 107 1.81 -7.17 3.22
CA VAL A 107 1.64 -7.04 4.68
C VAL A 107 2.28 -8.22 5.41
N ILE A 108 2.05 -9.46 4.94
CA ILE A 108 2.68 -10.67 5.47
C ILE A 108 4.19 -10.66 5.23
N ALA A 109 4.65 -10.22 4.06
CA ALA A 109 6.07 -10.14 3.76
C ALA A 109 6.79 -9.20 4.73
N LEU A 110 6.19 -8.04 5.01
CA LEU A 110 6.67 -7.08 5.99
C LEU A 110 6.74 -7.71 7.39
N ALA A 111 5.66 -8.35 7.84
CA ALA A 111 5.59 -9.02 9.13
C ALA A 111 6.67 -10.09 9.32
N LEU A 112 6.93 -10.87 8.27
CA LEU A 112 7.87 -11.99 8.29
C LEU A 112 9.31 -11.60 7.91
N GLY A 113 9.60 -10.30 7.73
CA GLY A 113 10.92 -9.81 7.31
C GLY A 113 11.37 -10.31 5.93
N CYS A 114 10.42 -10.67 5.06
CA CYS A 114 10.70 -11.21 3.74
C CYS A 114 10.77 -10.09 2.69
N SER A 115 11.87 -10.00 1.96
CA SER A 115 12.04 -9.01 0.87
C SER A 115 11.18 -9.29 -0.37
N ASN A 116 10.70 -10.54 -0.51
CA ASN A 116 9.89 -11.00 -1.63
C ASN A 116 8.49 -11.47 -1.15
N PRO A 117 7.43 -10.72 -1.48
CA PRO A 117 6.04 -11.10 -1.20
C PRO A 117 5.58 -12.40 -1.86
N ARG A 118 6.31 -12.88 -2.87
CA ARG A 118 6.03 -14.17 -3.54
C ARG A 118 6.78 -15.35 -2.94
N SER A 119 7.54 -15.14 -1.87
CA SER A 119 8.30 -16.23 -1.22
C SER A 119 7.39 -17.35 -0.74
N ARG A 120 7.94 -18.57 -0.66
CA ARG A 120 7.18 -19.76 -0.21
C ARG A 120 6.61 -19.57 1.20
N LYS A 121 7.36 -18.91 2.10
CA LYS A 121 6.94 -18.60 3.47
C LYS A 121 5.73 -17.68 3.52
N VAL A 122 5.76 -16.58 2.74
CA VAL A 122 4.64 -15.64 2.63
C VAL A 122 3.42 -16.33 2.03
N ARG A 123 3.58 -17.05 0.92
CA ARG A 123 2.47 -17.75 0.25
C ARG A 123 1.79 -18.77 1.16
N ARG A 124 2.55 -19.54 1.94
CA ARG A 124 1.98 -20.50 2.90
C ARG A 124 1.13 -19.81 3.97
N THR A 125 1.61 -18.68 4.48
CA THR A 125 0.89 -17.90 5.51
C THR A 125 -0.35 -17.25 4.92
N TRP A 126 -0.24 -16.70 3.71
CA TRP A 126 -1.37 -16.16 2.95
C TRP A 126 -2.43 -17.24 2.71
N ASN A 127 -2.04 -18.44 2.23
CA ASN A 127 -3.00 -19.53 2.00
C ASN A 127 -3.76 -19.90 3.28
N ARG A 128 -3.08 -20.03 4.43
CA ARG A 128 -3.73 -20.32 5.72
C ARG A 128 -4.78 -19.28 6.09
N LEU A 129 -4.45 -18.01 5.93
CA LEU A 129 -5.37 -16.91 6.23
C LEU A 129 -6.58 -16.93 5.29
N ILE A 130 -6.38 -17.18 4.00
CA ILE A 130 -7.47 -17.24 3.02
C ILE A 130 -8.34 -18.49 3.19
N GLU A 131 -7.76 -19.63 3.55
CA GLU A 131 -8.52 -20.85 3.85
C GLU A 131 -9.43 -20.66 5.06
N HIS A 132 -8.98 -19.89 6.07
CA HIS A 132 -9.75 -19.63 7.28
C HIS A 132 -10.78 -18.49 7.12
N PHE A 133 -10.36 -17.34 6.59
CA PHE A 133 -11.16 -16.11 6.48
C PHE A 133 -11.81 -15.89 5.11
N LYS A 134 -11.64 -16.84 4.17
CA LYS A 134 -12.17 -16.87 2.79
C LYS A 134 -11.54 -15.89 1.80
N ASP A 135 -11.25 -14.66 2.21
CA ASP A 135 -10.74 -13.63 1.29
C ASP A 135 -9.80 -12.61 1.95
N GLU A 136 -9.00 -11.90 1.13
CA GLU A 136 -8.00 -10.93 1.60
C GLU A 136 -8.63 -9.72 2.31
N ILE A 137 -9.83 -9.31 1.90
CA ILE A 137 -10.48 -8.11 2.40
C ILE A 137 -10.92 -8.35 3.83
N THR A 138 -11.57 -9.48 4.08
CA THR A 138 -11.97 -9.93 5.41
C THR A 138 -10.76 -9.92 6.33
N VAL A 139 -9.61 -10.48 5.93
CA VAL A 139 -8.38 -10.47 6.74
C VAL A 139 -7.88 -9.06 7.01
N LEU A 140 -7.88 -8.17 6.00
CA LEU A 140 -7.31 -6.83 6.14
C LEU A 140 -8.22 -5.85 6.88
N VAL A 141 -9.53 -6.03 6.84
CA VAL A 141 -10.51 -5.04 7.30
C VAL A 141 -11.33 -5.55 8.49
N ASP A 142 -11.92 -6.74 8.39
CA ASP A 142 -13.04 -7.14 9.25
C ASP A 142 -12.70 -8.21 10.30
N ALA A 143 -11.77 -9.14 10.00
CA ALA A 143 -11.43 -10.29 10.84
C ALA A 143 -10.88 -9.89 12.22
N ASP A 144 -11.12 -10.68 13.26
CA ASP A 144 -10.58 -10.39 14.59
C ASP A 144 -9.05 -10.56 14.64
N LEU A 145 -8.36 -9.67 15.36
CA LEU A 145 -6.89 -9.70 15.43
C LEU A 145 -6.36 -10.89 16.23
N ALA A 146 -7.08 -11.38 17.24
CA ALA A 146 -6.69 -12.56 18.02
C ALA A 146 -6.81 -13.83 17.16
N GLU A 147 -7.87 -13.96 16.36
CA GLU A 147 -8.01 -15.08 15.43
C GLU A 147 -6.91 -15.09 14.34
N ILE A 148 -6.52 -13.90 13.86
CA ILE A 148 -5.39 -13.75 12.92
C ILE A 148 -4.08 -14.19 13.60
N GLU A 149 -3.88 -13.84 14.87
CA GLU A 149 -2.69 -14.22 15.65
C GLU A 149 -2.59 -15.74 15.80
N GLU A 150 -3.68 -16.41 16.16
CA GLU A 150 -3.73 -17.87 16.24
C GLU A 150 -3.42 -18.53 14.88
N THR A 151 -3.96 -17.95 13.80
CA THR A 151 -3.84 -18.52 12.46
C THR A 151 -2.49 -18.27 11.80
N SER A 152 -1.83 -17.14 12.07
CA SER A 152 -0.65 -16.68 11.30
C SER A 152 0.52 -16.20 12.15
N GLY A 153 0.36 -16.14 13.47
CA GLY A 153 1.34 -15.71 14.44
C GLY A 153 1.24 -14.22 14.80
N PRO A 154 1.84 -13.82 15.94
CA PRO A 154 1.70 -12.48 16.52
C PRO A 154 2.23 -11.37 15.62
N GLN A 155 3.30 -11.63 14.85
CA GLN A 155 3.89 -10.63 13.97
C GLN A 155 2.93 -10.19 12.86
N VAL A 156 2.16 -11.13 12.30
CA VAL A 156 1.22 -10.85 11.21
C VAL A 156 0.00 -10.11 11.73
N ALA A 157 -0.54 -10.53 12.89
CA ALA A 157 -1.64 -9.84 13.57
C ALA A 157 -1.26 -8.40 13.94
N LEU A 158 -0.07 -8.19 14.52
CA LEU A 158 0.44 -6.87 14.86
C LEU A 158 0.46 -5.95 13.64
N ILE A 159 1.02 -6.41 12.52
CA ILE A 159 1.16 -5.59 11.31
C ILE A 159 -0.17 -5.32 10.64
N ILE A 160 -1.10 -6.28 10.64
CA ILE A 160 -2.48 -6.03 10.18
C ILE A 160 -3.16 -5.00 11.09
N GLY A 161 -2.95 -5.07 12.41
CA GLY A 161 -3.45 -4.07 13.35
C GLY A 161 -2.91 -2.66 13.09
N LEU A 162 -1.59 -2.52 12.89
CA LEU A 162 -0.96 -1.24 12.53
C LEU A 162 -1.45 -0.73 11.17
N PHE A 163 -1.62 -1.63 10.22
CA PHE A 163 -2.16 -1.33 8.90
C PHE A 163 -3.60 -0.78 8.99
N ARG A 164 -4.49 -1.44 9.75
CA ARG A 164 -5.87 -0.97 10.00
C ARG A 164 -5.92 0.40 10.67
N LYS A 165 -4.98 0.66 11.58
CA LYS A 165 -4.81 1.96 12.25
C LYS A 165 -4.14 3.02 11.37
N ARG A 166 -3.74 2.69 10.13
CA ARG A 166 -3.02 3.56 9.19
C ARG A 166 -1.67 4.08 9.75
N GLN A 167 -1.00 3.26 10.54
CA GLN A 167 0.28 3.59 11.19
C GLN A 167 1.50 3.03 10.44
N LEU A 168 1.30 2.42 9.27
CA LEU A 168 2.39 1.96 8.41
C LEU A 168 2.82 3.04 7.43
N ASP A 169 4.08 3.44 7.53
CA ASP A 169 4.71 4.32 6.55
C ASP A 169 4.96 3.62 5.22
N ILE A 170 5.05 4.42 4.15
CA ILE A 170 5.28 3.94 2.78
C ILE A 170 6.50 4.64 2.19
N ASP A 171 7.44 3.86 1.64
CA ASP A 171 8.42 4.35 0.69
C ASP A 171 7.79 4.34 -0.72
N PRO A 172 7.49 5.50 -1.32
CA PRO A 172 6.70 5.55 -2.53
C PRO A 172 7.45 5.01 -3.75
N GLY A 173 6.70 4.40 -4.66
CA GLY A 173 7.21 3.90 -5.92
C GLY A 173 7.47 5.00 -6.94
N GLY A 174 8.23 4.66 -7.99
CA GLY A 174 8.62 5.59 -9.04
C GLY A 174 9.54 4.94 -10.06
N GLY A 175 9.54 5.47 -11.29
CA GLY A 175 10.48 5.03 -12.33
C GLY A 175 10.32 3.55 -12.75
N GLY A 176 9.17 2.93 -12.48
CA GLY A 176 8.92 1.51 -12.77
C GLY A 176 9.11 0.58 -11.58
N ARG A 177 9.59 1.08 -10.43
CA ARG A 177 9.73 0.30 -9.19
C ARG A 177 8.52 0.54 -8.29
N TYR A 178 7.89 -0.55 -7.83
CA TYR A 178 6.83 -0.48 -6.82
C TYR A 178 7.36 0.15 -5.53
N GLY A 179 6.49 0.90 -4.85
CA GLY A 179 6.73 1.33 -3.48
C GLY A 179 6.65 0.16 -2.52
N ARG A 180 7.05 0.39 -1.27
CA ARG A 180 7.09 -0.65 -0.24
C ARG A 180 6.58 -0.09 1.08
N LEU A 181 5.92 -0.93 1.87
CA LEU A 181 5.65 -0.63 3.27
C LEU A 181 6.98 -0.57 4.03
N LYS A 182 7.13 0.42 4.91
CA LYS A 182 8.28 0.51 5.81
C LYS A 182 8.09 -0.43 6.99
N VAL A 183 9.19 -1.02 7.45
CA VAL A 183 9.19 -1.86 8.65
C VAL A 183 8.98 -0.95 9.86
N PRO A 184 7.93 -1.15 10.68
CA PRO A 184 7.74 -0.40 11.92
C PRO A 184 8.87 -0.66 12.90
N GLU A 185 9.17 0.33 13.74
CA GLU A 185 10.22 0.21 14.75
C GLU A 185 9.97 -0.95 15.73
N GLU A 186 8.71 -1.28 16.01
CA GLU A 186 8.29 -2.37 16.88
C GLU A 186 8.78 -3.72 16.34
N LEU A 187 8.70 -3.93 15.02
CA LEU A 187 9.25 -5.13 14.38
C LEU A 187 10.78 -5.13 14.40
N ILE A 188 11.42 -3.97 14.23
CA ILE A 188 12.88 -3.86 14.31
C ILE A 188 13.36 -4.26 15.71
N LYS A 189 12.65 -3.84 16.77
CA LYS A 189 12.96 -4.20 18.16
C LYS A 189 12.72 -5.69 18.43
N ALA A 190 11.62 -6.26 17.95
CA ALA A 190 11.31 -7.69 18.12
C ALA A 190 12.21 -8.63 17.31
N GLN A 191 12.77 -8.15 16.18
CA GLN A 191 13.67 -8.94 15.32
C GLN A 191 15.14 -8.81 15.70
N ARG A 192 15.54 -7.90 16.60
CA ARG A 192 16.87 -7.92 17.21
C ARG A 192 16.89 -9.05 18.24
N PRO A 193 17.52 -10.20 17.97
CA PRO A 193 17.90 -11.09 19.06
C PRO A 193 18.92 -10.31 19.89
N GLY A 194 19.11 -10.62 21.17
CA GLY A 194 20.23 -10.11 21.95
C GLY A 194 21.55 -10.37 21.21
N GLY A 195 22.00 -9.40 20.43
CA GLY A 195 23.26 -9.43 19.71
C GLY A 195 24.35 -9.27 20.74
N GLN A 196 25.19 -10.28 20.85
CA GLN A 196 26.43 -10.24 21.61
C GLN A 196 27.16 -8.92 21.29
N ARG A 197 27.40 -8.10 22.32
CA ARG A 197 28.16 -6.85 22.17
C ARG A 197 29.45 -7.18 21.46
N THR A 198 29.73 -6.50 20.35
CA THR A 198 31.01 -6.66 19.68
C THR A 198 32.10 -6.00 20.54
N ILE A 199 33.30 -6.56 20.57
CA ILE A 199 34.45 -6.03 21.33
C ILE A 199 34.72 -4.54 21.05
N ALA A 200 34.31 -4.04 19.88
CA ALA A 200 34.41 -2.62 19.50
C ALA A 200 33.53 -1.67 20.33
N GLU A 201 32.56 -2.18 21.10
CA GLU A 201 31.69 -1.37 21.97
C GLU A 201 32.26 -1.19 23.39
N PHE A 202 33.44 -1.76 23.66
CA PHE A 202 34.16 -1.65 24.94
C PHE A 202 35.53 -0.96 24.80
N SER A 203 35.78 -0.25 23.72
CA SER A 203 37.03 0.51 23.49
C SER A 203 36.75 1.99 23.31
#